data_AF-A0A7W0XI83-F1
#
_entry.id   AF-A0A7W0XI83-F1
#
_cell.length_a   1.000
_cell.length_b   1.000
_cell.length_c   1.000
_cell.angle_alpha   90.00
_cell.angle_beta   90.00
_cell.angle_gamma   90.00
#
_symmetry.space_group_name_H-M   'P 1'
#
loop_
_entity.id
_entity.type
_entity.pdbx_description
1 polymer ?
#
loop_
_entity_poly.entity_id
_entity_poly.type
_entity_poly.pdbx_seq_one_letter_code
_entity_poly.pdbx_strand_id
1 'polypeptide(L)' 'MKEAQDILRVVGVTLLGLFVLVVGIPLVLTAAGITLGILGFLLGLAVALIKLAVGVAIGYLILVGIRAMLR' A
#
# COMPACT_ATOMS: atom_id res chain seq x y z
N MET A 1 47.37 16.74 8.50
CA MET A 1 46.71 16.10 7.32
C MET A 1 46.05 14.76 7.66
N LYS A 2 46.64 13.91 8.50
CA LYS A 2 46.02 12.63 8.96
C LYS A 2 44.68 12.81 9.67
N GLU A 3 44.59 13.74 10.62
CA GLU A 3 43.35 14.00 11.38
C GLU A 3 42.18 14.46 10.49
N ALA A 4 42.43 15.33 9.50
CA ALA A 4 41.39 15.78 8.57
C ALA A 4 40.87 14.62 7.69
N GLN A 5 41.75 13.70 7.30
CA GLN A 5 41.39 12.50 6.54
C GLN A 5 40.58 11.52 7.40
N ASP A 6 40.92 11.37 8.68
CA ASP A 6 40.18 10.52 9.62
C ASP A 6 38.77 11.07 9.88
N ILE A 7 38.64 12.39 10.07
CA ILE A 7 37.34 13.05 10.23
C ILE A 7 36.48 12.86 8.97
N LEU A 8 37.05 13.11 7.78
CA LEU A 8 36.33 12.90 6.50
C LEU A 8 35.87 11.44 6.33
N ARG A 9 36.67 10.47 6.78
CA ARG A 9 36.30 9.05 6.72
C ARG A 9 35.15 8.72 7.65
N VAL A 10 35.17 9.23 8.88
CA VAL A 10 34.09 9.03 9.86
C VAL A 10 32.80 9.67 9.37
N VAL A 11 32.87 10.91 8.87
CA VAL A 11 31.70 11.60 8.31
C VAL A 11 31.15 10.84 7.10
N GLY A 12 32.02 10.40 6.18
CA GLY A 12 31.61 9.63 5.00
C GLY A 12 30.89 8.33 5.37
N VAL A 13 31.44 7.54 6.29
CA VAL A 13 30.78 6.30 6.76
C VAL A 13 29.46 6.59 7.47
N THR A 14 29.41 7.65 8.27
CA THR A 14 28.19 8.04 9.00
C THR A 14 27.08 8.45 8.03
N LEU A 15 27.41 9.26 7.02
CA LEU A 15 26.45 9.67 5.98
C LEU A 15 25.98 8.49 5.14
N LEU A 16 26.88 7.56 4.80
CA LEU A 16 26.51 6.32 4.09
C LEU A 16 25.59 5.44 4.95
N GLY A 17 25.87 5.30 6.25
CA GLY A 17 25.02 4.58 7.18
C GLY A 17 23.62 5.20 7.27
N LEU A 18 23.52 6.52 7.39
CA LEU A 18 22.25 7.24 7.38
C LEU A 18 21.48 7.06 6.07
N PHE A 19 22.17 7.10 4.92
CA PHE A 19 21.56 6.85 3.63
C PHE A 19 20.94 5.45 3.54
N VAL A 20 21.67 4.42 3.99
CA VAL A 20 21.17 3.03 4.00
C VAL A 20 19.99 2.87 4.96
N LEU A 21 19.99 3.54 6.12
CA LEU A 21 18.85 3.49 7.03
C LEU A 21 17.61 4.17 6.44
N VAL A 22 17.76 5.35 5.85
CA VAL A 22 16.64 6.14 5.32
C VAL A 22 16.08 5.54 4.02
N VAL A 23 16.92 5.00 3.15
CA VAL A 23 16.50 4.51 1.83
C VAL A 23 16.43 2.99 1.80
N GLY A 24 17.42 2.31 2.38
CA GLY A 24 17.48 0.84 2.41
C GLY A 24 16.33 0.22 3.21
N ILE A 25 15.98 0.77 4.38
CA ILE A 25 14.89 0.21 5.20
C ILE A 25 13.54 0.28 4.46
N PRO A 26 13.08 1.44 3.93
CA PRO A 26 11.81 1.50 3.20
C PRO A 26 11.77 0.62 1.95
N LEU A 27 12.89 0.51 1.22
CA LEU A 27 13.00 -0.37 0.06
C LEU A 27 12.85 -1.85 0.46
N VAL A 28 13.52 -2.27 1.53
CA VAL A 28 13.42 -3.65 2.04
C VAL A 28 12.02 -3.94 2.57
N LEU A 29 11.40 -3.01 3.31
CA LEU A 29 10.02 -3.17 3.80
C LEU A 29 9.00 -3.26 2.65
N THR A 30 9.24 -2.52 1.57
CA THR A 30 8.42 -2.57 0.35
C THR A 30 8.62 -3.87 -0.41
N ALA A 31 9.86 -4.31 -0.59
CA ALA A 31 10.20 -5.57 -1.24
C ALA A 31 9.71 -6.80 -0.45
N ALA A 32 9.72 -6.73 0.88
CA ALA A 32 9.17 -7.73 1.78
C ALA A 32 7.63 -7.79 1.76
N GLY A 33 6.97 -6.91 0.99
CA GLY A 33 5.52 -6.88 0.84
C GLY A 33 4.77 -6.43 2.09
N ILE A 34 5.44 -5.83 3.08
CA ILE A 34 4.80 -5.37 4.33
C ILE A 34 3.88 -4.18 4.04
N THR A 35 4.32 -3.25 3.19
CA THR A 35 3.47 -2.15 2.69
C THR A 35 2.36 -2.66 1.75
N LEU A 36 2.61 -3.73 1.00
CA LEU A 36 1.62 -4.36 0.11
C LEU A 36 0.58 -5.19 0.86
N GLY A 37 0.88 -5.69 2.06
CA GLY A 37 -0.06 -6.47 2.87
C GLY A 37 -1.23 -5.62 3.39
N ILE A 38 -0.92 -4.46 3.97
CA ILE A 38 -1.95 -3.55 4.51
C ILE A 38 -2.73 -2.89 3.38
N LEU A 39 -2.04 -2.32 2.37
CA LEU A 39 -2.72 -1.69 1.23
C LEU A 39 -3.47 -2.70 0.39
N GLY A 40 -2.92 -3.91 0.18
CA GLY A 40 -3.58 -5.00 -0.53
C GLY A 40 -4.85 -5.48 0.20
N PHE A 41 -4.80 -5.57 1.53
CA PHE A 41 -5.99 -5.91 2.33
C PHE A 41 -7.08 -4.83 2.23
N LEU A 42 -6.72 -3.55 2.38
CA LEU A 42 -7.68 -2.44 2.27
C LEU A 42 -8.30 -2.38 0.87
N LEU A 43 -7.50 -2.51 -0.19
CA LEU A 43 -7.99 -2.53 -1.57
C LEU A 43 -8.87 -3.75 -1.85
N GLY A 44 -8.48 -4.93 -1.37
CA GLY A 44 -9.26 -6.16 -1.49
C GLY A 44 -10.63 -6.04 -0.80
N LEU A 45 -10.66 -5.48 0.41
CA LEU A 45 -11.89 -5.25 1.17
C LEU A 45 -12.80 -4.24 0.47
N ALA A 46 -12.24 -3.13 -0.02
CA ALA A 46 -13.00 -2.13 -0.77
C ALA A 46 -13.65 -2.72 -2.03
N VAL A 47 -12.90 -3.52 -2.79
CA VAL A 47 -13.42 -4.21 -3.99
C VAL A 47 -14.54 -5.20 -3.63
N ALA A 48 -14.41 -5.94 -2.53
CA ALA A 48 -15.44 -6.87 -2.08
C ALA A 48 -16.75 -6.15 -1.69
N LEU A 49 -16.65 -5.03 -0.98
CA LEU A 49 -17.81 -4.22 -0.60
C LEU A 49 -18.52 -3.62 -1.84
N ILE A 50 -17.76 -3.15 -2.83
CA ILE A 50 -18.32 -2.66 -4.09
C ILE A 50 -19.08 -3.77 -4.82
N LYS A 51 -18.48 -4.97 -4.94
CA LYS A 51 -19.14 -6.11 -5.59
C LYS A 51 -20.45 -6.47 -4.90
N LEU A 52 -20.47 -6.46 -3.58
CA LEU A 52 -21.68 -6.72 -2.79
C LEU A 52 -22.76 -5.67 -3.05
N ALA A 53 -22.41 -4.39 -3.01
CA ALA A 53 -23.35 -3.30 -3.28
C ALA A 53 -23.95 -3.37 -4.70
N VAL A 54 -23.10 -3.64 -5.71
CA VAL A 54 -23.55 -3.82 -7.10
C VAL A 54 -24.50 -5.01 -7.22
N GLY A 55 -24.18 -6.14 -6.61
CA GLY A 55 -25.05 -7.32 -6.62
C GLY A 55 -26.43 -7.06 -6.02
N VAL A 56 -26.48 -6.36 -4.87
CA VAL A 56 -27.74 -5.95 -4.22
C VAL A 56 -28.54 -5.00 -5.11
N ALA A 57 -27.88 -4.01 -5.73
CA ALA A 57 -28.53 -3.06 -6.63
C ALA A 57 -29.16 -3.76 -7.85
N ILE A 58 -28.42 -4.68 -8.49
CA ILE A 58 -28.94 -5.48 -9.61
C ILE A 58 -30.15 -6.30 -9.16
N GLY A 59 -30.07 -6.98 -8.02
CA GLY A 59 -31.18 -7.75 -7.47
C GLY A 59 -32.43 -6.88 -7.23
N TYR A 60 -32.25 -5.69 -6.65
CA TYR A 60 -33.34 -4.74 -6.46
C TYR A 60 -33.97 -4.31 -7.79
N LEU A 61 -33.17 -3.98 -8.80
CA LEU A 61 -33.67 -3.59 -10.12
C LEU A 61 -34.50 -4.70 -10.78
N ILE A 62 -34.07 -5.97 -10.63
CA ILE A 62 -34.85 -7.13 -11.11
C ILE A 62 -36.21 -7.19 -10.39
N LEU A 63 -36.23 -7.08 -9.06
CA LEU A 63 -37.46 -7.12 -8.28
C LEU A 63 -38.41 -5.97 -8.65
N VAL A 64 -37.87 -4.77 -8.85
CA VAL A 64 -38.64 -3.61 -9.32
C VAL A 64 -39.19 -3.84 -10.72
N GLY A 65 -38.41 -4.41 -11.63
CA GLY A 65 -38.85 -4.77 -12.98
C GLY A 65 -40.01 -5.76 -12.97
N ILE A 66 -39.92 -6.82 -12.16
CA ILE A 66 -41.01 -7.79 -11.96
C ILE A 66 -42.25 -7.09 -11.41
N ARG A 67 -42.10 -6.25 -10.37
CA ARG A 67 -43.21 -5.50 -9.78
C ARG A 67 -43.90 -4.58 -10.79
N ALA A 68 -43.15 -4.01 -11.72
CA ALA A 68 -43.70 -3.16 -12.78
C ALA A 68 -44.47 -3.97 -13.83
N MET A 69 -44.06 -5.21 -14.12
CA MET A 69 -44.76 -6.10 -15.06
C MET A 69 -46.03 -6.74 -14.49
N LEU A 70 -46.10 -6.92 -13.17
CA LEU A 70 -47.28 -7.49 -12.48
C LEU A 70 -48.38 -6.45 -12.19
N ARG A 71 -48.14 -5.17 -12.45
CA ARG A 71 -49.14 -4.10 -12.41
C ARG A 71 -49.75 -3.91 -13.79
#